data_AF-A0A068SM25-F1
#
_entry.id   AF-A0A068SM25-F1
#
_cell.length_a   1.000
_cell.length_b   1.000
_cell.length_c   1.000
_cell.angle_alpha   90.00
_cell.angle_beta   90.00
_cell.angle_gamma   90.00
#
_symmetry.space_group_name_H-M   'P 1'
#
loop_
_entity.id
_entity.type
_entity.pdbx_description
1 polymer ?
#
loop_
_entity_poly.entity_id
_entity_poly.type
_entity_poly.pdbx_seq_one_letter_code
_entity_poly.pdbx_strand_id
1 'polypeptide(L)'
;MNAITIRNLSDEASRALEARAIRNGTTAEAEIEQILEEVLLSKEPIAQQPSQAAKPLKLGTALWELGQEFGGLELDITRDPAPIRPASFSIRM
;
A
#
# COMPACT_ATOMS: atom_id res chain seq x y z
N MET A 1 -8.82 23.05 -5.37
CA MET A 1 -9.93 22.20 -5.84
C MET A 1 -9.53 21.62 -7.17
N ASN A 2 -9.32 20.31 -7.22
CA ASN A 2 -9.12 19.59 -8.48
C ASN A 2 -10.47 18.96 -8.85
N ALA A 3 -10.89 19.07 -10.11
CA ALA A 3 -12.18 18.59 -10.57
C ALA A 3 -11.98 17.77 -11.84
N ILE A 4 -12.66 16.62 -11.91
CA ILE A 4 -12.58 15.71 -13.05
C ILE A 4 -13.97 15.60 -13.67
N THR A 5 -14.06 15.77 -14.99
CA THR A 5 -15.30 15.57 -15.74
C THR A 5 -15.15 14.36 -16.64
N ILE A 6 -15.95 13.33 -16.41
CA ILE A 6 -16.00 12.14 -17.26
C ILE A 6 -17.17 12.31 -18.24
N ARG A 7 -16.88 12.30 -19.55
CA ARG A 7 -17.90 12.38 -20.60
C ARG A 7 -18.10 11.00 -21.22
N ASN A 8 -19.34 10.72 -21.67
CA ASN A 8 -19.73 9.45 -22.29
C ASN A 8 -19.52 8.22 -21.38
N LEU A 9 -19.77 8.36 -20.08
CA LEU A 9 -19.86 7.20 -19.18
C LEU A 9 -21.03 6.32 -19.64
N SER A 10 -20.83 5.00 -19.69
CA SER A 10 -21.92 4.10 -20.05
C SER A 10 -23.04 4.15 -19.02
N ASP A 11 -24.29 4.01 -19.48
CA ASP A 11 -25.47 4.01 -18.61
C ASP A 11 -25.40 2.92 -17.53
N GLU A 12 -24.79 1.77 -17.87
CA GLU A 12 -24.52 0.68 -16.94
C GLU A 12 -23.58 1.11 -15.82
N ALA A 13 -22.49 1.80 -16.15
CA ALA A 13 -21.52 2.27 -15.16
C ALA A 13 -22.11 3.38 -14.28
N SER A 14 -22.89 4.30 -14.84
CA SER A 14 -23.60 5.33 -14.06
C SER A 14 -24.55 4.69 -13.05
N ARG A 15 -25.35 3.71 -13.48
CA ARG A 15 -26.29 3.00 -12.61
C ARG A 15 -25.58 2.17 -11.54
N ALA A 16 -24.48 1.50 -11.88
CA ALA A 16 -23.69 0.74 -10.91
C ALA A 16 -23.08 1.65 -9.83
N LEU A 17 -22.62 2.84 -10.24
CA LEU A 17 -22.08 3.84 -9.32
C LEU A 17 -23.15 4.39 -8.38
N GLU A 18 -24.32 4.76 -8.91
CA GLU A 18 -25.46 5.21 -8.08
C GLU A 18 -25.91 4.13 -7.08
N ALA A 19 -26.03 2.88 -7.54
CA ALA A 19 -26.39 1.76 -6.67
C ALA A 19 -25.35 1.51 -5.57
N ARG A 20 -24.06 1.74 -5.86
CA ARG A 20 -22.97 1.66 -4.88
C ARG A 20 -23.03 2.82 -3.87
N ALA A 21 -23.27 4.03 -4.33
CA ALA A 21 -23.41 5.21 -3.48
C ALA A 21 -24.58 5.07 -2.48
N ILE A 22 -25.75 4.62 -2.97
CA ILE A 22 -26.92 4.33 -2.12
C ILE A 22 -26.59 3.28 -1.06
N ARG A 23 -25.91 2.19 -1.46
CA ARG A 23 -25.55 1.11 -0.55
C ARG A 23 -24.59 1.56 0.55
N ASN A 24 -23.67 2.45 0.22
CA ASN A 24 -22.65 2.94 1.15
C ASN A 24 -23.08 4.19 1.92
N GLY A 25 -24.24 4.77 1.61
CA GLY A 25 -24.72 6.01 2.22
C GLY A 25 -23.92 7.26 1.83
N THR A 26 -23.25 7.20 0.67
CA THR A 26 -22.34 8.22 0.13
C THR A 26 -22.94 8.86 -1.12
N THR A 27 -22.29 9.91 -1.65
CA THR A 27 -22.63 10.48 -2.95
C THR A 27 -21.91 9.74 -4.07
N ALA A 28 -22.42 9.83 -5.30
CA ALA A 28 -21.74 9.25 -6.46
C ALA A 28 -20.33 9.84 -6.66
N GLU A 29 -20.14 11.14 -6.41
CA GLU A 29 -18.82 11.79 -6.44
C GLU A 29 -17.87 11.22 -5.39
N ALA A 30 -18.33 11.05 -4.15
CA ALA A 30 -17.52 10.49 -3.08
C ALA A 30 -17.11 9.03 -3.38
N GLU A 31 -18.00 8.24 -4.01
CA GLU A 31 -17.63 6.89 -4.46
C GLU A 31 -16.62 6.88 -5.60
N ILE A 32 -16.74 7.79 -6.59
CA ILE A 32 -15.72 7.91 -7.63
C ILE A 32 -14.37 8.27 -7.00
N GLU A 33 -14.37 9.23 -6.07
CA GLU A 33 -13.17 9.64 -5.35
C GLU A 33 -12.55 8.46 -4.60
N GLN A 34 -13.33 7.71 -3.83
CA GLN A 34 -12.84 6.54 -3.11
C GLN A 34 -12.34 5.43 -4.04
N ILE A 35 -13.03 5.15 -5.15
CA ILE A 35 -12.59 4.14 -6.12
C ILE A 35 -11.28 4.57 -6.78
N LEU A 36 -11.15 5.84 -7.16
CA LEU A 36 -9.92 6.37 -7.75
C LEU A 36 -8.78 6.35 -6.73
N GLU A 37 -9.03 6.75 -5.49
CA GLU A 37 -8.05 6.71 -4.42
C GLU A 37 -7.63 5.27 -4.11
N GLU A 38 -8.57 4.33 -4.00
CA GLU A 38 -8.28 2.91 -3.78
C GLU A 38 -7.46 2.33 -4.93
N VAL A 39 -7.83 2.58 -6.19
CA VAL A 39 -7.09 2.04 -7.35
C VAL A 39 -5.71 2.67 -7.47
N LEU A 40 -5.61 3.99 -7.30
CA LEU A 40 -4.36 4.73 -7.50
C LEU A 40 -3.40 4.62 -6.29
N LEU A 41 -3.91 4.45 -5.07
CA LEU A 41 -3.11 4.29 -3.86
C LEU A 41 -2.89 2.82 -3.47
N SER A 42 -3.81 1.90 -3.81
CA SER A 42 -3.74 0.50 -3.37
C SER A 42 -3.20 -0.49 -4.40
N LYS A 43 -3.08 -0.12 -5.69
CA LYS A 43 -2.59 -1.05 -6.73
C LYS A 43 -1.57 -0.40 -7.68
N GLU A 44 -0.33 -0.68 -7.32
CA GLU A 44 0.92 -0.63 -8.08
C GLU A 44 1.68 0.70 -8.22
N PRO A 45 3.02 0.67 -8.03
CA PRO A 45 3.88 1.76 -8.45
C PRO A 45 3.67 1.90 -9.96
N ILE A 46 3.15 3.03 -10.41
CA ILE A 46 3.17 3.37 -11.83
C ILE A 46 4.64 3.34 -12.22
N ALA A 47 5.04 2.25 -12.88
CA ALA A 47 6.37 1.98 -13.37
C ALA A 47 6.66 2.96 -14.52
N GLN A 48 6.91 4.22 -14.18
CA GLN A 48 7.23 5.30 -15.11
C GLN A 48 7.72 6.57 -14.38
N GLN A 49 8.45 6.42 -13.25
CA GLN A 49 9.51 7.34 -12.81
C GLN A 49 10.09 6.79 -11.48
N PRO A 50 11.36 6.34 -11.44
CA PRO A 50 11.97 5.84 -10.20
C PRO A 50 12.31 6.93 -9.17
N SER A 51 11.73 8.14 -9.27
CA SER A 51 12.12 9.29 -8.45
C SER A 51 11.01 9.99 -7.67
N GLN A 52 9.71 9.67 -7.82
CA GLN A 52 8.67 10.56 -7.25
C GLN A 52 7.41 9.96 -6.58
N ALA A 53 7.21 8.65 -6.43
CA ALA A 53 5.92 8.16 -5.90
C ALA A 53 5.95 6.96 -4.95
N ALA A 54 7.06 6.72 -4.25
CA ALA A 54 7.02 5.97 -3.00
C ALA A 54 7.59 6.89 -1.94
N LYS A 55 6.73 7.39 -1.04
CA LYS A 55 7.23 7.87 0.26
C LYS A 55 8.10 6.72 0.76
N PRO A 56 9.41 6.93 1.03
CA PRO A 56 10.29 5.85 1.40
C PRO A 56 9.62 5.12 2.55
N LEU A 57 9.38 3.82 2.36
CA LEU A 57 8.82 2.96 3.39
C LEU A 57 9.64 3.24 4.64
N LYS A 58 9.02 3.86 5.65
CA LYS A 58 9.68 4.20 6.89
C LYS A 58 9.81 2.91 7.69
N LEU A 59 10.66 2.01 7.23
CA LEU A 59 10.82 0.66 7.76
C LEU A 59 11.06 0.70 9.27
N GLY A 60 11.89 1.65 9.74
CA GLY A 60 12.10 1.86 11.16
C GLY A 60 10.83 2.28 11.93
N THR A 61 9.98 3.13 11.35
CA THR A 61 8.70 3.52 11.96
C THR A 61 7.73 2.33 12.02
N ALA A 62 7.61 1.57 10.93
CA ALA A 62 6.73 0.40 10.89
C ALA A 62 7.17 -0.69 11.88
N LEU A 63 8.48 -0.95 11.98
CA LEU A 63 9.03 -1.89 12.97
C LEU A 63 8.83 -1.40 14.40
N TRP A 64 8.96 -0.09 14.64
CA TRP A 64 8.72 0.49 15.97
C TRP A 64 7.25 0.40 16.38
N GLU A 65 6.32 0.76 15.50
CA GLU A 65 4.87 0.64 15.73
C GLU A 65 4.48 -0.82 16.03
N LEU A 66 4.97 -1.77 15.23
CA LEU A 66 4.79 -3.20 15.47
C LEU A 66 5.31 -3.59 16.86
N GLY A 67 6.47 -3.08 17.28
CA GLY A 67 7.00 -3.35 18.60
C GLY A 67 6.16 -2.78 19.74
N GLN A 68 5.50 -1.64 19.55
CA GLN A 68 4.61 -1.04 20.56
C GLN A 68 3.37 -1.91 20.82
N GLU A 69 2.84 -2.61 19.81
CA GLU A 69 1.70 -3.54 19.99
C GLU A 69 2.00 -4.66 21.00
N PHE A 70 3.28 -5.04 21.14
CA PHE A 70 3.74 -6.05 22.09
C PHE A 70 4.28 -5.45 23.41
N GLY A 71 4.04 -4.16 23.66
CA GLY A 71 4.53 -3.45 24.86
C GLY A 71 5.97 -2.93 24.76
N GLY A 72 6.53 -2.87 23.55
CA GLY A 72 7.93 -2.57 23.28
C GLY A 72 8.75 -3.86 23.13
N LEU A 73 9.59 -3.91 22.09
CA LEU A 73 10.56 -5.01 21.92
C LEU A 73 11.92 -4.59 22.49
N GLU A 74 12.28 -5.14 23.64
CA GLU A 74 13.67 -5.18 24.13
C GLU A 74 14.23 -6.57 23.82
N LEU A 75 15.15 -6.63 22.86
CA LEU A 75 15.73 -7.87 22.38
C LEU A 75 17.05 -8.16 23.11
N ASP A 76 17.04 -9.10 24.04
CA ASP A 76 18.26 -9.64 24.67
C ASP A 76 18.92 -10.66 23.73
N ILE A 77 19.57 -10.15 22.67
CA ILE A 77 20.27 -10.98 21.68
C ILE A 77 21.76 -10.79 21.86
N THR A 78 22.44 -11.85 22.32
CA THR A 78 23.90 -11.87 22.34
C THR A 78 24.42 -12.23 20.94
N ARG A 79 25.19 -11.32 20.36
CA ARG A 79 25.88 -11.58 19.08
C ARG A 79 26.94 -12.66 19.27
N ASP A 80 26.93 -13.68 18.40
CA ASP A 80 28.03 -14.65 18.33
C ASP A 80 29.34 -13.96 17.87
N PRO A 81 30.41 -13.98 18.68
CA PRO A 81 31.69 -13.37 18.32
C PRO A 81 32.53 -14.24 17.39
N ALA A 82 32.09 -15.45 17.04
CA ALA A 82 32.85 -16.35 16.17
C ALA A 82 33.20 -15.66 14.83
N PRO A 83 34.40 -15.93 14.27
CA PRO A 83 34.76 -15.45 12.95
C PRO A 83 33.73 -15.86 11.90
N ILE A 84 33.41 -14.94 10.99
CA ILE A 84 32.50 -15.19 9.87
C ILE A 84 33.06 -16.36 9.05
N ARG A 85 32.27 -17.43 8.92
CA ARG A 85 32.58 -18.55 8.03
C ARG A 85 31.88 -18.34 6.68
N PRO A 86 32.51 -18.70 5.56
CA PRO A 86 31.86 -18.62 4.26
C PRO A 86 30.63 -19.53 4.20
N ALA A 87 29.56 -19.06 3.56
CA ALA A 87 28.37 -19.88 3.32
C ALA A 87 28.74 -21.06 2.41
N SER A 88 28.40 -22.28 2.84
CA SER A 88 28.55 -23.48 2.02
C SER A 88 27.30 -23.67 1.15
N PHE A 89 27.46 -23.54 -0.17
CA PHE A 89 26.40 -23.87 -1.11
C PHE A 89 26.65 -25.28 -1.65
N SER A 90 25.81 -26.24 -1.28
CA SER A 90 25.80 -27.55 -1.91
C SER A 90 25.11 -27.43 -3.27
N ILE A 91 25.90 -27.51 -4.35
CA ILE A 91 25.37 -27.67 -5.71
C ILE A 91 24.84 -29.10 -5.80
N ARG A 92 23.52 -29.27 -5.86
CA ARG A 92 22.93 -30.52 -6.37
C ARG A 92 23.12 -30.50 -7.90
N MET A 93 23.96 -31.40 -8.41
CA MET A 93 23.88 -31.86 -9.80
C MET A 93 22.89 -33.00 -9.90
#